data_AF-A0A4Q3WQT9-F1
#
_entry.id   AF-A0A4Q3WQT9-F1
#
_cell.length_a   1.000
_cell.length_b   1.000
_cell.length_c   1.000
_cell.angle_alpha   90.00
_cell.angle_beta   90.00
_cell.angle_gamma   90.00
#
_symmetry.space_group_name_H-M   'P 1'
#
loop_
_entity.id
_entity.type
_entity.pdbx_description
1 polymer ?
#
loop_
_entity_poly.entity_id
_entity_poly.type
_entity_poly.pdbx_seq_one_letter_code
_entity_poly.pdbx_strand_id
1 'polypeptide(L)'
;MVGPIPFEGTRFALPCHEKAGRQFIMASVTKEIIVNAPVSKVFEIWKDFENFPRFMENIESIDVTGPNTTHWKMKGPLSTSVEWDAETLTIQENEKISWKSTGGTIETHGAVLFESIEIDRTRVTVGLEYNPPGGALGEAVAKLFNDPETQLEEDLMRFKKVAQGDSEDVVTTASSSGAIVDGVDHTGGG
;
A
#
# COMPACT_ATOMS: atom_id res chain seq x y z
N MET A 1 9.28 -27.97 17.12
CA MET A 1 10.29 -27.70 16.07
C MET A 1 9.49 -27.35 14.81
N VAL A 2 9.24 -26.06 14.59
CA VAL A 2 8.44 -25.60 13.44
C VAL A 2 9.34 -25.69 12.23
N GLY A 3 9.09 -26.65 11.34
CA GLY A 3 9.84 -26.79 10.10
C GLY A 3 9.60 -25.58 9.18
N PRO A 4 10.52 -25.26 8.27
CA PRO A 4 10.27 -24.26 7.24
C PRO A 4 9.09 -24.73 6.38
N ILE A 5 8.05 -23.88 6.31
CA ILE A 5 6.89 -24.11 5.44
C ILE A 5 7.41 -23.99 4.00
N PRO A 6 7.22 -25.01 3.13
CA PRO A 6 7.63 -24.92 1.74
C PRO A 6 6.89 -23.76 1.04
N PHE A 7 7.67 -22.91 0.36
CA PHE A 7 7.24 -21.79 -0.47
C PHE A 7 6.57 -22.35 -1.75
N GLU A 8 5.39 -22.94 -1.61
CA GLU A 8 4.63 -23.46 -2.75
C GLU A 8 3.97 -22.27 -3.46
N GLY A 9 4.42 -21.98 -4.68
CA GLY A 9 4.02 -20.87 -5.56
C GLY A 9 2.56 -20.85 -6.01
N THR A 10 1.64 -21.34 -5.17
CA THR A 10 0.21 -21.51 -5.47
C THR A 10 -0.65 -20.44 -4.79
N ARG A 11 -0.13 -19.69 -3.81
CA ARG A 11 -0.92 -18.68 -3.07
C ARG A 11 -1.08 -17.35 -3.83
N PHE A 12 -0.17 -17.09 -4.77
CA PHE A 12 -0.29 -16.05 -5.80
C PHE A 12 -0.59 -16.70 -7.15
N ALA A 13 -1.66 -17.50 -7.25
CA ALA A 13 -2.23 -17.84 -8.55
C ALA A 13 -2.90 -16.58 -9.13
N LEU A 14 -2.10 -15.60 -9.53
CA LEU A 14 -2.54 -14.56 -10.44
C LEU A 14 -2.76 -15.26 -11.79
N PRO A 15 -3.91 -15.06 -12.46
CA PRO A 15 -4.14 -15.70 -13.73
C PRO A 15 -3.05 -15.23 -14.68
N CYS A 16 -2.12 -16.13 -15.03
CA CYS A 16 -1.20 -15.93 -16.13
C CYS A 16 -2.07 -15.59 -17.34
N HIS A 17 -2.06 -14.31 -17.72
CA HIS A 17 -2.98 -13.80 -18.72
C HIS A 17 -2.54 -14.32 -20.08
N GLU A 18 -3.13 -15.44 -20.50
CA GLU A 18 -3.03 -15.96 -21.86
C GLU A 18 -3.77 -15.01 -22.81
N LYS A 19 -3.10 -13.94 -23.26
CA LYS A 19 -3.44 -13.27 -24.51
C LYS A 19 -2.27 -13.32 -25.47
N ALA A 20 -2.55 -13.96 -26.59
CA ALA A 20 -1.68 -14.13 -27.75
C ALA A 20 -1.07 -12.80 -28.22
N GLY A 21 0.22 -12.82 -28.57
CA GLY A 21 0.76 -11.94 -29.60
C GLY A 21 1.64 -10.75 -29.19
N ARG A 22 2.49 -10.87 -28.16
CA ARG A 22 3.81 -10.19 -28.07
C ARG A 22 4.48 -10.69 -26.79
N GLN A 23 5.77 -10.99 -26.85
CA GLN A 23 6.56 -11.28 -25.66
C GLN A 23 6.67 -10.00 -24.82
N PHE A 24 5.67 -9.72 -23.99
CA PHE A 24 5.73 -8.69 -22.94
C PHE A 24 6.36 -9.36 -21.72
N ILE A 25 7.54 -8.88 -21.30
CA ILE A 25 8.14 -9.33 -20.05
C ILE A 25 7.36 -8.60 -18.95
N MET A 26 6.34 -9.25 -18.39
CA MET A 26 5.70 -8.79 -17.16
C MET A 26 6.76 -8.87 -16.06
N ALA A 27 7.18 -7.72 -15.56
CA ALA A 27 8.07 -7.68 -14.41
C ALA A 27 7.22 -8.04 -13.18
N SER A 28 7.62 -9.07 -12.44
CA SER A 28 6.99 -9.46 -11.20
C SER A 28 7.99 -9.32 -10.06
N VAL A 29 7.52 -8.80 -8.93
CA VAL A 29 8.26 -8.71 -7.68
C VAL A 29 7.40 -9.30 -6.57
N THR A 30 8.01 -10.11 -5.72
CA THR A 30 7.36 -10.63 -4.52
C THR A 30 8.27 -10.42 -3.32
N LYS A 31 7.74 -9.83 -2.25
CA LYS A 31 8.47 -9.60 -1.01
C LYS A 31 7.63 -10.02 0.19
N GLU A 32 8.32 -10.43 1.24
CA GLU A 32 7.71 -10.86 2.49
C GLU A 32 8.34 -10.10 3.66
N ILE A 33 7.50 -9.65 4.58
CA ILE A 33 7.94 -9.10 5.86
C ILE A 33 7.18 -9.73 7.03
N ILE A 34 7.82 -9.68 8.20
CA ILE A 34 7.21 -10.06 9.47
C ILE A 34 6.97 -8.79 10.29
N VAL A 35 5.71 -8.58 10.66
CA VAL A 35 5.24 -7.45 11.47
C VAL A 35 4.84 -7.95 12.85
N ASN A 36 5.40 -7.35 13.91
CA ASN A 36 5.05 -7.65 15.29
C ASN A 36 3.77 -6.90 15.71
N ALA A 37 2.66 -7.21 15.05
CA ALA A 37 1.34 -6.70 15.36
C ALA A 37 0.27 -7.74 14.99
N PRO A 38 -0.91 -7.71 15.64
CA PRO A 38 -2.02 -8.60 15.30
C PRO A 38 -2.53 -8.34 13.87
N VAL A 39 -2.95 -9.40 13.19
CA VAL A 39 -3.32 -9.35 11.77
C VAL A 39 -4.41 -8.32 11.47
N SER A 40 -5.38 -8.16 12.37
CA SER A 40 -6.45 -7.17 12.23
C SER A 40 -5.94 -5.74 12.20
N LYS A 41 -4.92 -5.42 13.01
CA LYS A 41 -4.30 -4.08 13.00
C LYS A 41 -3.52 -3.87 11.69
N VAL A 42 -2.75 -4.86 11.28
CA VAL A 42 -1.94 -4.79 10.06
C VAL A 42 -2.84 -4.65 8.83
N PHE A 43 -3.93 -5.41 8.78
CA PHE A 43 -4.92 -5.39 7.70
C PHE A 43 -5.62 -4.04 7.60
N GLU A 44 -6.11 -3.48 8.72
CA GLU A 44 -6.81 -2.19 8.70
C GLU A 44 -5.90 -1.04 8.24
N ILE A 45 -4.62 -1.03 8.66
CA ILE A 45 -3.65 -0.03 8.18
C ILE A 45 -3.38 -0.20 6.69
N TRP A 46 -3.25 -1.44 6.20
CA TRP A 46 -3.02 -1.69 4.77
C TRP A 46 -4.24 -1.37 3.91
N LYS A 47 -5.45 -1.59 4.42
CA LYS A 47 -6.69 -1.32 3.70
C LYS A 47 -6.93 0.19 3.50
N ASP A 48 -6.35 1.02 4.36
CA ASP A 48 -6.40 2.47 4.23
C ASP A 48 -5.35 2.98 3.21
N PHE A 49 -5.73 2.91 1.93
CA PHE A 49 -4.87 3.29 0.80
C PHE A 49 -4.36 4.74 0.90
N GLU A 50 -5.11 5.65 1.55
CA GLU A 50 -4.71 7.06 1.70
C GLU A 50 -3.45 7.22 2.57
N ASN A 51 -3.09 6.21 3.38
CA ASN A 51 -1.85 6.22 4.17
C ASN A 51 -0.60 5.79 3.38
N PHE A 52 -0.73 5.24 2.17
CA PHE A 52 0.40 4.71 1.40
C PHE A 52 1.47 5.76 1.09
N PRO A 53 1.13 7.02 0.72
CA PRO A 53 2.14 8.07 0.52
C PRO A 53 3.01 8.34 1.76
N ARG A 54 2.59 7.93 2.96
CA ARG A 54 3.38 8.10 4.19
C ARG A 54 4.55 7.12 4.29
N PHE A 55 4.49 6.00 3.59
CA PHE A 55 5.51 4.96 3.65
C PHE A 55 6.05 4.52 2.29
N MET A 56 5.42 4.94 1.18
CA MET A 56 5.90 4.75 -0.20
C MET A 56 6.38 6.09 -0.78
N GLU A 57 7.68 6.31 -0.85
CA GLU A 57 8.25 7.63 -1.23
C GLU A 57 7.96 8.08 -2.67
N ASN A 58 7.67 7.14 -3.58
CA ASN A 58 7.46 7.47 -4.98
C ASN A 58 6.01 7.86 -5.28
N ILE A 59 5.08 7.46 -4.41
CA ILE A 59 3.66 7.77 -4.55
C ILE A 59 3.42 9.19 -4.06
N GLU A 60 2.95 10.04 -4.96
CA GLU A 60 2.59 11.43 -4.66
C GLU A 60 1.20 11.51 -4.02
N SER A 61 0.22 10.81 -4.59
CA SER A 61 -1.13 10.73 -4.04
C SER A 61 -1.83 9.43 -4.44
N ILE A 62 -2.78 9.02 -3.59
CA ILE A 62 -3.78 8.02 -3.92
C ILE A 62 -5.14 8.62 -3.59
N ASP A 63 -5.97 8.77 -4.61
CA ASP A 63 -7.29 9.37 -4.49
C ASP A 63 -8.35 8.28 -4.66
N VAL A 64 -9.24 8.11 -3.68
CA VAL A 64 -10.36 7.16 -3.80
C VAL A 64 -11.42 7.78 -4.72
N THR A 65 -11.51 7.28 -5.95
CA THR A 65 -12.39 7.82 -7.00
C THR A 65 -13.75 7.13 -7.09
N GLY A 66 -13.95 6.03 -6.36
CA GLY A 66 -15.18 5.26 -6.36
C GLY A 66 -15.19 4.18 -5.27
N PRO A 67 -16.18 3.26 -5.28
CA PRO A 67 -16.37 2.31 -4.18
C PRO A 67 -15.19 1.34 -4.00
N ASN A 68 -14.55 0.93 -5.10
CA ASN A 68 -13.36 0.06 -5.11
C ASN A 68 -12.29 0.59 -6.07
N THR A 69 -12.39 1.85 -6.51
CA THR A 69 -11.49 2.43 -7.49
C THR A 69 -10.65 3.52 -6.87
N THR A 70 -9.37 3.51 -7.20
CA THR A 70 -8.35 4.43 -6.68
C THR A 70 -7.54 4.96 -7.84
N HIS A 71 -7.29 6.27 -7.85
CA HIS A 71 -6.38 6.91 -8.79
C HIS A 71 -5.02 7.09 -8.10
N TRP A 72 -3.97 6.56 -8.70
CA TRP A 72 -2.62 6.58 -8.18
C TRP A 72 -1.77 7.53 -9.00
N LYS A 73 -1.02 8.39 -8.30
CA LYS A 73 -0.07 9.30 -8.91
C LYS A 73 1.31 9.06 -8.33
N MET A 74 2.28 8.80 -9.21
CA MET A 74 3.67 8.55 -8.86
C MET A 74 4.58 9.56 -9.54
N LYS A 75 5.60 10.02 -8.82
CA LYS A 75 6.56 10.99 -9.34
C LYS A 75 7.64 10.29 -10.18
N GLY A 76 7.75 10.71 -11.43
CA GLY A 76 8.76 10.26 -12.39
C GLY A 76 10.06 11.06 -12.36
N PRO A 77 11.16 10.54 -12.94
CA PRO A 77 12.37 11.31 -13.18
C PRO A 77 12.05 12.50 -14.11
N LEU A 78 12.84 13.58 -14.00
CA LEU A 78 12.75 14.75 -14.89
C LEU A 78 11.40 15.49 -14.85
N SER A 79 10.71 15.51 -13.69
CA SER A 79 9.40 16.15 -13.51
C SER A 79 8.28 15.53 -14.35
N THR A 80 8.43 14.27 -14.73
CA THR A 80 7.32 13.48 -15.29
C THR A 80 6.44 12.97 -14.15
N SER A 81 5.13 12.79 -14.39
CA SER A 81 4.25 12.04 -13.50
C SER A 81 3.76 10.80 -14.22
N VAL A 82 3.57 9.74 -13.45
CA VAL A 82 2.99 8.49 -13.90
C VAL A 82 1.70 8.30 -13.12
N GLU A 83 0.59 8.22 -13.85
CA GLU A 83 -0.74 8.14 -13.26
C GLU A 83 -1.45 6.90 -13.79
N TRP A 84 -2.12 6.16 -12.89
CA TRP A 84 -2.95 5.01 -13.25
C TRP A 84 -4.15 4.87 -12.33
N ASP A 85 -5.22 4.31 -12.86
CA ASP A 85 -6.40 3.93 -12.09
C ASP A 85 -6.30 2.45 -11.74
N ALA A 86 -6.62 2.11 -10.49
CA ALA A 86 -6.67 0.74 -9.99
C ALA A 86 -8.03 0.41 -9.39
N GLU A 87 -8.48 -0.81 -9.62
CA GLU A 87 -9.69 -1.41 -9.06
C GLU A 87 -9.29 -2.52 -8.08
N THR A 88 -9.80 -2.42 -6.85
CA THR A 88 -9.70 -3.49 -5.87
C THR A 88 -10.67 -4.61 -6.23
N LEU A 89 -10.11 -5.79 -6.52
CA LEU A 89 -10.84 -6.97 -6.98
C LEU A 89 -11.38 -7.82 -5.84
N THR A 90 -10.63 -7.92 -4.75
CA THR A 90 -10.98 -8.79 -3.62
C THR A 90 -10.45 -8.19 -2.35
N ILE A 91 -11.30 -8.16 -1.33
CA ILE A 91 -10.95 -7.86 0.05
C ILE A 91 -11.50 -9.03 0.88
N GLN A 92 -10.59 -9.88 1.35
CA GLN A 92 -10.86 -10.92 2.33
C GLN A 92 -10.22 -10.45 3.64
N GLU A 93 -11.07 -10.19 4.62
CA GLU A 93 -10.67 -9.60 5.90
C GLU A 93 -9.56 -10.43 6.55
N ASN A 94 -8.47 -9.78 6.94
CA ASN A 94 -7.31 -10.40 7.59
C ASN A 94 -6.58 -11.48 6.77
N GLU A 95 -6.91 -11.67 5.49
CA GLU A 95 -6.34 -12.74 4.66
C GLU A 95 -5.72 -12.23 3.36
N LYS A 96 -6.46 -11.42 2.59
CA LYS A 96 -6.03 -11.06 1.23
C LYS A 96 -6.66 -9.77 0.73
N ILE A 97 -5.87 -8.94 0.07
CA ILE A 97 -6.37 -7.86 -0.80
C ILE A 97 -5.72 -8.01 -2.16
N SER A 98 -6.48 -7.93 -3.24
CA SER A 98 -5.94 -7.95 -4.61
C SER A 98 -6.52 -6.83 -5.46
N TRP A 99 -5.70 -6.28 -6.35
CA TRP A 99 -6.06 -5.17 -7.22
C TRP A 99 -5.53 -5.37 -8.63
N LYS A 100 -6.13 -4.65 -9.59
CA LYS A 100 -5.66 -4.52 -10.97
C LYS A 100 -5.77 -3.08 -11.42
N SER A 101 -4.89 -2.63 -12.30
CA SER A 101 -5.07 -1.36 -13.01
C SER A 101 -6.21 -1.47 -14.00
N THR A 102 -7.07 -0.46 -14.07
CA THR A 102 -8.15 -0.34 -15.08
C THR A 102 -7.83 0.66 -16.18
N GLY A 103 -6.76 1.45 -16.04
CA GLY A 103 -6.33 2.41 -17.05
C GLY A 103 -5.14 3.26 -16.61
N GLY A 104 -4.65 4.09 -17.52
CA GLY A 104 -3.55 5.02 -17.30
C GLY A 104 -2.24 4.59 -17.94
N THR A 105 -1.14 5.00 -17.31
CA THR A 105 0.22 4.97 -17.90
C THR A 105 0.91 3.62 -17.77
N ILE A 106 0.55 2.84 -16.75
CA ILE A 106 1.16 1.54 -16.43
C ILE A 106 0.04 0.55 -16.12
N GLU A 107 0.16 -0.66 -16.68
CA GLU A 107 -0.69 -1.77 -16.27
C GLU A 107 -0.05 -2.48 -15.07
N THR A 108 -0.77 -2.56 -13.96
CA THR A 108 -0.31 -3.17 -12.70
C THR A 108 -1.33 -4.18 -12.19
N HIS A 109 -0.85 -5.26 -11.60
CA HIS A 109 -1.65 -6.25 -10.89
C HIS A 109 -0.94 -6.57 -9.60
N GLY A 110 -1.68 -6.75 -8.52
CA GLY A 110 -1.04 -7.10 -7.27
C GLY A 110 -1.96 -7.77 -6.29
N ALA A 111 -1.33 -8.41 -5.32
CA ALA A 111 -2.01 -8.93 -4.16
C ALA A 111 -1.12 -8.77 -2.93
N VAL A 112 -1.76 -8.52 -1.80
CA VAL A 112 -1.18 -8.68 -0.48
C VAL A 112 -1.88 -9.85 0.21
N LEU A 113 -1.09 -10.68 0.87
CA LEU A 113 -1.55 -11.77 1.71
C LEU A 113 -1.14 -11.48 3.14
N PHE A 114 -2.07 -11.71 4.05
CA PHE A 114 -1.86 -11.58 5.48
C PHE A 114 -2.00 -12.96 6.11
N GLU A 115 -1.01 -13.34 6.92
CA GLU A 115 -1.05 -14.60 7.65
C GLU A 115 -0.66 -14.35 9.11
N SER A 116 -1.56 -14.70 10.03
CA SER A 116 -1.26 -14.69 11.45
C SER A 116 -0.31 -15.85 11.76
N ILE A 117 0.93 -15.55 12.15
CA ILE A 117 1.89 -16.56 12.62
C ILE A 117 1.70 -16.83 14.11
N GLU A 118 1.48 -15.76 14.88
CA GLU A 118 1.19 -15.76 16.31
C GLU A 118 0.13 -14.67 16.60
N ILE A 119 -0.34 -14.56 17.85
CA ILE A 119 -1.36 -13.58 18.26
C ILE A 119 -0.94 -12.14 17.89
N ASP A 120 0.32 -11.78 18.15
CA ASP A 120 0.88 -10.44 17.88
C ASP A 120 1.96 -10.48 16.79
N ARG A 121 1.89 -11.44 15.87
CA ARG A 121 2.85 -11.54 14.76
C ARG A 121 2.17 -11.95 13.47
N THR A 122 2.31 -11.09 12.47
CA THR A 122 1.71 -11.24 11.14
C THR A 122 2.79 -11.28 10.07
N ARG A 123 2.69 -12.27 9.18
CA ARG A 123 3.42 -12.31 7.91
C ARG A 123 2.62 -11.55 6.87
N VAL A 124 3.27 -10.62 6.19
CA VAL A 124 2.70 -9.88 5.07
C VAL A 124 3.51 -10.23 3.84
N THR A 125 2.86 -10.81 2.84
CA THR A 125 3.48 -11.14 1.56
C THR A 125 2.84 -10.29 0.47
N VAL A 126 3.63 -9.53 -0.26
CA VAL A 126 3.16 -8.65 -1.34
C VAL A 126 3.74 -9.11 -2.65
N GLY A 127 2.86 -9.35 -3.61
CA GLY A 127 3.20 -9.62 -5.00
C GLY A 127 2.68 -8.48 -5.88
N LEU A 128 3.55 -7.95 -6.73
CA LEU A 128 3.21 -6.94 -7.72
C LEU A 128 3.76 -7.37 -9.09
N GLU A 129 2.91 -7.29 -10.09
CA GLU A 129 3.23 -7.48 -11.50
C GLU A 129 2.93 -6.17 -12.23
N TYR A 130 3.82 -5.75 -13.11
CA TYR A 130 3.60 -4.55 -13.91
C TYR A 130 4.17 -4.67 -15.32
N ASN A 131 3.55 -3.92 -16.24
CA ASN A 131 3.98 -3.79 -17.63
C ASN A 131 4.57 -2.39 -17.86
N PRO A 132 5.91 -2.24 -17.92
CA PRO A 132 6.48 -0.96 -18.25
C PRO A 132 6.08 -0.57 -19.69
N PRO A 133 5.57 0.65 -19.92
CA PRO A 133 5.21 1.10 -21.26
C PRO A 133 6.45 1.10 -22.17
N GLY A 134 6.27 1.02 -23.49
CA GLY A 134 7.36 1.13 -24.46
C GLY A 134 7.69 2.58 -24.83
N GLY A 135 8.84 2.81 -25.48
CA GLY A 135 9.25 4.13 -25.99
C GLY A 135 9.77 5.09 -24.90
N ALA A 136 9.77 6.39 -25.18
CA ALA A 136 10.32 7.40 -24.28
C ALA A 136 9.65 7.42 -22.88
N LEU A 137 8.37 7.07 -22.80
CA LEU A 137 7.65 6.93 -21.53
C LEU A 137 8.10 5.67 -20.78
N GLY A 138 8.44 4.62 -21.53
CA GLY A 138 9.07 3.42 -21.01
C GLY A 138 10.44 3.63 -20.40
N GLU A 139 11.26 4.49 -20.98
CA GLU A 139 12.58 4.83 -20.42
C GLU A 139 12.46 5.57 -19.08
N ALA A 140 11.44 6.41 -18.92
CA ALA A 140 11.16 7.09 -17.66
C ALA A 140 10.66 6.09 -16.59
N VAL A 141 9.73 5.21 -16.95
CA VAL A 141 9.24 4.15 -16.07
C VAL A 141 10.35 3.16 -15.71
N ALA A 142 11.16 2.71 -16.67
CA ALA A 142 12.28 1.82 -16.42
C ALA A 142 13.33 2.42 -15.47
N LYS A 143 13.53 3.75 -15.51
CA LYS A 143 14.40 4.44 -14.54
C LYS A 143 13.81 4.53 -13.14
N LEU A 144 12.48 4.63 -13.01
CA LEU A 144 11.80 4.60 -11.71
C LEU A 144 11.89 3.22 -11.08
N PHE A 145 11.59 2.19 -11.89
CA PHE A 145 11.58 0.80 -11.47
C PHE A 145 12.90 0.09 -11.78
N ASN A 146 14.04 0.80 -11.75
CA ASN A 146 15.34 0.20 -12.04
C ASN A 146 15.74 -0.83 -10.95
N ASP A 147 15.19 -0.69 -9.73
CA ASP A 147 15.32 -1.67 -8.66
C ASP A 147 14.00 -1.82 -7.88
N PRO A 148 12.99 -2.48 -8.47
CA PRO A 148 11.64 -2.56 -7.90
C PRO A 148 11.62 -3.46 -6.65
N GLU A 149 12.58 -4.38 -6.53
CA GLU A 149 12.72 -5.26 -5.38
C GLU A 149 13.21 -4.52 -4.14
N THR A 150 14.28 -3.72 -4.25
CA THR A 150 14.77 -2.92 -3.12
C THR A 150 13.75 -1.88 -2.72
N GLN A 151 13.12 -1.23 -3.69
CA GLN A 151 12.12 -0.20 -3.41
C GLN A 151 10.90 -0.77 -2.66
N LEU A 152 10.37 -1.92 -3.12
CA LEU A 152 9.29 -2.59 -2.41
C LEU A 152 9.73 -3.04 -1.01
N GLU A 153 10.97 -3.50 -0.85
CA GLU A 153 11.51 -3.89 0.44
C GLU A 153 11.61 -2.70 1.41
N GLU A 154 12.12 -1.55 0.96
CA GLU A 154 12.20 -0.32 1.75
C GLU A 154 10.82 0.18 2.18
N ASP A 155 9.86 0.20 1.25
CA ASP A 155 8.49 0.61 1.52
C ASP A 155 7.81 -0.33 2.52
N LEU A 156 8.02 -1.63 2.39
CA LEU A 156 7.55 -2.63 3.36
C LEU A 156 8.20 -2.47 4.74
N MET A 157 9.48 -2.12 4.79
CA MET A 157 10.17 -1.84 6.06
C MET A 157 9.65 -0.58 6.75
N ARG A 158 9.26 0.45 5.98
CA ARG A 158 8.58 1.64 6.51
C ARG A 158 7.17 1.30 7.01
N PHE A 159 6.40 0.56 6.23
CA PHE A 159 5.09 0.04 6.64
C PHE A 159 5.17 -0.75 7.95
N LYS A 160 6.18 -1.64 8.06
CA LYS A 160 6.42 -2.42 9.27
C LYS A 160 6.55 -1.55 10.52
N LYS A 161 7.29 -0.43 10.44
CA LYS A 161 7.45 0.52 11.56
C LYS A 161 6.12 1.19 11.92
N VAL A 162 5.37 1.65 10.92
CA VAL A 162 4.04 2.26 11.13
C VAL A 162 3.08 1.27 11.79
N ALA A 163 3.03 0.02 11.30
CA ALA A 163 2.14 -1.01 11.84
C ALA A 163 2.50 -1.42 13.28
N GLN A 164 3.78 -1.44 13.62
CA GLN A 164 4.27 -1.72 14.97
C GLN A 164 4.02 -0.55 15.94
N GLY A 165 3.75 0.65 15.43
CA GLY A 165 3.55 1.83 16.25
C GLY A 165 4.85 2.56 16.60
N ASP A 166 5.95 2.31 15.88
CA ASP A 166 7.19 3.07 15.97
C ASP A 166 7.07 4.46 15.28
N SER A 167 5.88 5.07 15.34
CA SER A 167 5.65 6.44 14.89
C SER A 167 5.85 7.36 16.09
N GLU A 168 6.96 8.10 16.10
CA GLU A 168 7.01 9.37 16.80
C GLU A 168 5.79 10.22 16.37
N ASP A 169 5.12 10.80 17.36
CA ASP A 169 4.02 11.76 17.30
C ASP A 169 3.82 12.46 15.93
N VAL A 170 2.79 12.07 15.19
CA VAL A 170 2.06 13.03 14.34
C VAL A 170 0.85 13.47 15.14
N VAL A 171 1.02 14.62 15.79
CA VAL A 171 0.01 15.38 16.50
C VAL A 171 -1.24 15.54 15.62
N THR A 172 -2.26 14.72 15.86
CA THR A 172 -3.62 15.06 15.47
C THR A 172 -4.12 16.05 16.51
N THR A 173 -3.92 17.34 16.24
CA THR A 173 -4.59 18.41 16.97
C THR A 173 -6.09 18.26 16.70
N ALA A 174 -6.79 17.57 17.59
CA ALA A 174 -8.23 17.62 17.68
C ALA A 174 -8.63 19.08 17.92
N SER A 175 -9.12 19.74 16.88
CA SER A 175 -9.80 21.03 16.99
C SER A 175 -11.12 20.81 17.71
N SER A 176 -11.07 20.79 19.03
CA SER A 176 -12.24 20.88 19.89
C SER A 176 -12.59 22.36 20.01
N SER A 177 -13.48 22.82 19.13
CA SER A 177 -14.22 24.07 19.31
C SER A 177 -15.17 23.90 20.49
N GLY A 178 -14.65 24.10 21.70
CA GLY A 178 -15.41 24.30 22.92
C GLY A 178 -15.70 25.78 23.08
N ALA A 179 -16.96 26.14 22.92
CA ALA A 179 -17.47 27.50 23.06
C ALA A 179 -17.08 28.15 24.40
N ILE A 180 -16.62 29.39 24.31
CA ILE A 180 -16.53 30.33 25.43
C ILE A 180 -17.91 30.53 26.07
N VAL A 181 -18.02 30.31 27.38
CA VAL A 181 -19.10 30.86 28.20
C VAL A 181 -18.48 31.88 29.15
N ASP A 182 -18.54 33.13 28.75
CA ASP A 182 -18.29 34.31 29.59
C ASP A 182 -19.55 34.52 30.45
N GLY A 183 -19.43 34.67 31.77
CA GLY A 183 -20.61 34.81 32.63
C GLY A 183 -20.34 34.87 34.13
N VAL A 184 -19.91 36.04 34.56
CA VAL A 184 -19.77 36.54 35.94
C VAL A 184 -20.92 36.19 36.90
N ASP A 185 -20.60 35.79 38.13
CA ASP A 185 -21.25 36.28 39.37
C ASP A 185 -20.29 36.15 40.56
N HIS A 186 -19.99 37.27 41.21
CA HIS A 186 -19.39 37.32 42.54
C HIS A 186 -20.25 38.30 43.35
N THR A 187 -21.19 37.76 44.12
CA THR A 187 -21.80 38.54 45.20
C THR A 187 -22.19 37.66 46.40
N GLY A 188 -21.62 38.01 47.57
CA GLY A 188 -21.95 37.48 48.90
C GLY A 188 -20.68 37.08 49.65
N GLY A 189 -20.24 37.67 50.75
CA GLY A 189 -20.93 38.44 51.79
C GLY A 189 -20.49 37.86 53.13
N GLY A 190 -19.82 38.67 53.98
CA GLY A 190 -19.35 38.28 55.31
C GLY A 190 -18.36 39.29 55.87
#